data_AF-A0A5A7UUW1-F1
#
_entry.id   AF-A0A5A7UUW1-F1
#
_cell.length_a   1.000
_cell.length_b   1.000
_cell.length_c   1.000
_cell.angle_alpha   90.00
_cell.angle_beta   90.00
_cell.angle_gamma   90.00
#
_symmetry.space_group_name_H-M   'P 1'
#
loop_
_entity.id
_entity.type
_entity.pdbx_description
1 polymer ?
#
loop_
_entity_poly.entity_id
_entity_poly.type
_entity_poly.pdbx_seq_one_letter_code
_entity_poly.pdbx_strand_id
1 'polypeptide(L)'
;MNDLLRSELIRYGEMSQSCYDAFDYDPFSKYCGSCRFSRGKFFERLGMENVGYEVTRYLYATSNINMPNFFKKSRWPKVWSKSANWIGYVAVSNDEKSKELGRRDIVVAWRGTVTRLEWITDLMDFLKPIAEAKIGCPNSGVKVESGFVDLYTEKEEKGCGYCRFSAREQVMAEVKRLTERFGGAEEEMSITITGHSLGSALAVLSGFDIAETGLNRLGNGRLVPVCVFSFSGPRVARKLAK
;
A
#
# COMPACT_ATOMS: atom_id res chain seq x y z
N MET A 1 -27.31 1.32 -6.36
CA MET A 1 -25.93 1.84 -6.30
C MET A 1 -25.68 2.60 -7.58
N ASN A 2 -25.20 3.85 -7.50
CA ASN A 2 -24.86 4.68 -8.65
C ASN A 2 -23.80 3.98 -9.54
N ASP A 3 -23.94 4.08 -10.86
CA ASP A 3 -23.10 3.32 -11.80
C ASP A 3 -21.65 3.79 -11.85
N LEU A 4 -21.40 5.10 -11.69
CA LEU A 4 -20.03 5.63 -11.57
C LEU A 4 -19.36 5.07 -10.32
N LEU A 5 -20.04 5.14 -9.16
CA LEU A 5 -19.51 4.59 -7.91
C LEU A 5 -19.22 3.09 -8.02
N ARG A 6 -20.11 2.32 -8.68
CA ARG A 6 -19.89 0.89 -8.93
C ARG A 6 -18.62 0.65 -9.76
N SER A 7 -18.43 1.42 -10.83
CA SER A 7 -17.25 1.32 -11.70
C SER A 7 -15.95 1.66 -10.97
N GLU A 8 -15.93 2.70 -10.13
CA GLU A 8 -14.77 3.04 -9.30
C GLU A 8 -14.47 1.94 -8.27
N LEU A 9 -15.50 1.40 -7.61
CA LEU A 9 -15.37 0.30 -6.66
C LEU A 9 -14.77 -0.96 -7.32
N ILE A 10 -15.23 -1.29 -8.54
CA ILE A 10 -14.69 -2.41 -9.30
C ILE A 10 -13.23 -2.13 -9.67
N ARG A 11 -12.90 -0.96 -10.23
CA ARG A 11 -11.53 -0.64 -10.65
C ARG A 11 -10.53 -0.74 -9.50
N TYR A 12 -10.82 -0.11 -8.37
CA TYR A 12 -9.90 -0.14 -7.22
C TYR A 12 -9.93 -1.49 -6.49
N GLY A 13 -11.05 -2.23 -6.56
CA GLY A 13 -11.14 -3.62 -6.14
C GLY A 13 -10.23 -4.54 -6.98
N GLU A 14 -10.24 -4.39 -8.30
CA GLU A 14 -9.37 -5.13 -9.22
C GLU A 14 -7.89 -4.78 -9.01
N MET A 15 -7.57 -3.51 -8.72
CA MET A 15 -6.21 -3.11 -8.34
C MET A 15 -5.76 -3.72 -7.01
N SER A 16 -6.67 -3.91 -6.06
CA SER A 16 -6.40 -4.69 -4.85
C SER A 16 -6.22 -6.18 -5.14
N GLN A 17 -7.01 -6.74 -6.04
CA GLN A 17 -6.94 -8.15 -6.45
C GLN A 17 -5.65 -8.46 -7.19
N SER A 18 -5.18 -7.55 -8.04
CA SER A 18 -3.94 -7.69 -8.81
C SER A 18 -2.72 -7.94 -7.92
N CYS A 19 -2.77 -7.47 -6.67
CA CYS A 19 -1.76 -7.79 -5.66
C CYS A 19 -1.70 -9.28 -5.31
N TYR A 20 -2.84 -9.96 -5.22
CA TYR A 20 -2.86 -11.40 -4.96
C TYR A 20 -2.38 -12.17 -6.20
N ASP A 21 -2.89 -11.80 -7.37
CA ASP A 21 -2.60 -12.54 -8.61
C ASP A 21 -1.11 -12.47 -9.01
N ALA A 22 -0.47 -11.33 -8.73
CA ALA A 22 0.93 -11.11 -9.01
C ALA A 22 1.89 -11.65 -7.95
N PHE A 23 1.41 -12.05 -6.77
CA PHE A 23 2.30 -12.47 -5.69
C PHE A 23 2.73 -13.94 -5.80
N ASP A 24 4.02 -14.20 -5.58
CA ASP A 24 4.55 -15.56 -5.58
C ASP A 24 4.35 -16.24 -4.22
N TYR A 25 3.29 -17.05 -4.13
CA TYR A 25 2.97 -17.85 -2.95
C TYR A 25 3.70 -19.19 -2.89
N ASP A 26 4.39 -19.62 -3.94
CA ASP A 26 4.93 -20.98 -4.01
C ASP A 26 6.13 -21.11 -3.06
N PRO A 27 6.04 -21.87 -1.94
CA PRO A 27 7.16 -22.04 -1.01
C PRO A 27 8.36 -22.76 -1.66
N PHE A 28 8.15 -23.43 -2.80
CA PHE A 28 9.18 -24.07 -3.61
C PHE A 28 9.69 -23.16 -4.73
N SER A 29 9.27 -21.91 -4.79
CA SER A 29 9.90 -20.90 -5.64
C SER A 29 11.04 -20.21 -4.90
N LYS A 30 12.17 -19.97 -5.58
CA LYS A 30 13.25 -19.11 -5.06
C LYS A 30 12.82 -17.63 -4.93
N TYR A 31 11.72 -17.27 -5.59
CA TYR A 31 11.10 -15.94 -5.59
C TYR A 31 9.88 -15.84 -4.67
N CYS A 32 9.56 -16.90 -3.90
CA CYS A 32 8.48 -16.88 -2.92
C CYS A 32 8.55 -15.63 -2.05
N GLY A 33 7.48 -14.86 -1.98
CA GLY A 33 7.50 -13.58 -1.27
C GLY A 33 7.65 -12.35 -2.17
N SER A 34 7.92 -12.49 -3.47
CA SER A 34 8.06 -11.37 -4.40
C SER A 34 6.83 -11.19 -5.29
N CYS A 35 6.84 -10.12 -6.09
CA CYS A 35 5.98 -10.03 -7.27
C CYS A 35 6.56 -10.90 -8.39
N ARG A 36 5.71 -11.63 -9.12
CA ARG A 36 6.04 -12.53 -10.24
C ARG A 36 6.42 -11.77 -11.51
N PHE A 37 6.01 -10.50 -11.61
CA PHE A 37 6.12 -9.71 -12.84
C PHE A 37 7.00 -8.47 -12.64
N SER A 38 7.69 -8.05 -13.69
CA SER A 38 8.36 -6.74 -13.72
C SER A 38 7.35 -5.60 -13.84
N ARG A 39 7.63 -4.44 -13.26
CA ARG A 39 6.72 -3.26 -13.25
C ARG A 39 6.12 -2.95 -14.63
N GLY A 40 6.95 -2.85 -15.66
CA GLY A 40 6.51 -2.50 -17.02
C GLY A 40 5.64 -3.55 -17.72
N LYS A 41 5.52 -4.76 -17.16
CA LYS A 41 4.66 -5.84 -17.66
C LYS A 41 3.61 -6.26 -16.65
N PHE A 42 3.44 -5.50 -15.57
CA PHE A 42 2.63 -5.92 -14.43
C PHE A 42 1.17 -6.13 -14.83
N PHE A 43 0.54 -5.11 -15.42
CA PHE A 43 -0.86 -5.20 -15.85
C PHE A 43 -1.03 -6.10 -17.09
N GLU A 44 -0.11 -6.06 -18.05
CA GLU A 44 -0.09 -6.97 -19.21
C GLU A 44 -0.13 -8.44 -18.79
N ARG A 45 0.76 -8.85 -17.87
CA ARG A 45 0.83 -10.24 -17.40
C ARG A 45 -0.37 -10.69 -16.57
N LEU A 46 -1.19 -9.74 -16.13
CA LEU A 46 -2.45 -9.98 -15.42
C LEU A 46 -3.67 -9.88 -16.34
N GLY A 47 -3.50 -9.62 -17.64
CA GLY A 47 -4.62 -9.40 -18.56
C GLY A 47 -5.38 -8.09 -18.32
N MET A 48 -4.74 -7.12 -17.64
CA MET A 48 -5.29 -5.82 -17.26
C MET A 48 -4.74 -4.68 -18.12
N GLU A 49 -4.38 -4.94 -19.38
CA GLU A 49 -3.73 -3.97 -20.28
C GLU A 49 -4.54 -2.66 -20.44
N ASN A 50 -5.86 -2.76 -20.42
CA ASN A 50 -6.77 -1.64 -20.59
C ASN A 50 -7.02 -0.85 -19.29
N VAL A 51 -6.35 -1.18 -18.19
CA VAL A 51 -6.51 -0.45 -16.92
C VAL A 51 -6.06 1.01 -17.08
N GLY A 52 -5.08 1.29 -17.95
CA GLY A 52 -4.58 2.63 -18.23
C GLY A 52 -3.69 3.21 -17.13
N TYR A 53 -2.95 2.36 -16.41
CA TYR A 53 -2.02 2.76 -15.35
C TYR A 53 -0.65 2.15 -15.57
N GLU A 54 0.37 2.85 -15.12
CA GLU A 54 1.75 2.38 -15.11
C GLU A 54 2.23 2.17 -13.67
N VAL A 55 2.77 0.99 -13.37
CA VAL A 55 3.38 0.75 -12.05
C VAL A 55 4.72 1.48 -11.94
N THR A 56 4.80 2.45 -11.04
CA THR A 56 5.99 3.27 -10.84
C THR A 56 6.87 2.77 -9.71
N ARG A 57 6.32 2.05 -8.72
CA ARG A 57 7.11 1.47 -7.62
C ARG A 57 6.49 0.20 -7.07
N TYR A 58 7.34 -0.74 -6.68
CA TYR A 58 6.97 -1.87 -5.83
C TYR A 58 7.30 -1.55 -4.38
N LEU A 59 6.41 -1.98 -3.48
CA LEU A 59 6.49 -1.76 -2.05
C LEU A 59 6.90 -3.05 -1.36
N TYR A 60 7.81 -2.95 -0.40
CA TYR A 60 8.30 -4.07 0.38
C TYR A 60 8.24 -3.77 1.87
N ALA A 61 7.87 -4.78 2.66
CA ALA A 61 7.89 -4.71 4.11
C ALA A 61 8.82 -5.78 4.70
N THR A 62 9.41 -5.49 5.86
CA THR A 62 10.37 -6.38 6.53
C THR A 62 9.66 -7.56 7.20
N SER A 63 10.23 -8.76 7.10
CA SER A 63 9.70 -9.99 7.69
C SER A 63 10.12 -10.26 9.14
N ASN A 64 10.80 -9.30 9.79
CA ASN A 64 11.25 -9.43 11.17
C ASN A 64 10.17 -9.11 12.21
N ILE A 65 8.97 -8.75 11.76
CA ILE A 65 7.82 -8.57 12.64
C ILE A 65 7.33 -9.97 13.02
N ASN A 66 6.86 -10.18 14.25
CA ASN A 66 6.33 -11.44 14.78
C ASN A 66 5.04 -11.87 14.04
N MET A 67 5.19 -12.21 12.76
CA MET A 67 4.10 -12.50 11.82
C MET A 67 4.44 -13.76 11.02
N PRO A 68 4.54 -14.92 11.69
CA PRO A 68 5.02 -16.16 11.09
C PRO A 68 4.16 -16.61 9.89
N ASN A 69 2.86 -16.30 9.89
CA ASN A 69 1.93 -16.68 8.83
C ASN A 69 1.87 -15.72 7.64
N PHE A 70 2.27 -14.47 7.85
CA PHE A 70 2.20 -13.42 6.83
C PHE A 70 3.37 -13.45 5.85
N PHE A 71 4.57 -13.66 6.37
CA PHE A 71 5.79 -13.66 5.58
C PHE A 71 6.04 -15.03 4.99
N LYS A 72 5.80 -15.17 3.69
CA LYS A 72 6.16 -16.39 2.98
C LYS A 72 7.67 -16.44 2.83
N LYS A 73 8.25 -17.52 3.32
CA LYS A 73 9.67 -17.84 3.22
C LYS A 73 9.82 -19.00 2.25
N SER A 74 10.68 -18.81 1.25
CA SER A 74 11.07 -19.90 0.37
C SER A 74 11.80 -20.99 1.18
N ARG A 75 11.56 -22.26 0.84
CA ARG A 75 12.28 -23.41 1.41
C ARG A 75 13.65 -23.63 0.75
N TRP A 76 14.02 -22.79 -0.22
CA TRP A 76 15.31 -22.88 -0.91
C TRP A 76 16.47 -22.26 -0.10
N PRO A 77 17.70 -22.77 -0.22
CA PRO A 77 18.87 -22.21 0.48
C PRO A 77 19.25 -20.80 0.03
N LYS A 78 19.07 -20.49 -1.26
CA LYS A 78 19.41 -19.20 -1.87
C LYS A 78 18.12 -18.51 -2.35
N VAL A 79 17.60 -17.65 -1.48
CA VAL A 79 16.34 -16.91 -1.68
C VAL A 79 16.61 -15.50 -2.20
N TRP A 80 15.63 -14.90 -2.87
CA TRP A 80 15.72 -13.50 -3.35
C TRP A 80 15.82 -12.49 -2.19
N SER A 81 15.14 -12.76 -1.08
CA SER A 81 15.26 -12.02 0.18
C SER A 81 14.95 -12.93 1.37
N LYS A 82 15.72 -12.80 2.45
CA LYS A 82 15.48 -13.49 3.72
C LYS A 82 14.58 -12.71 4.68
N SER A 83 14.44 -11.40 4.43
CA SER A 83 13.84 -10.44 5.36
C SER A 83 12.81 -9.51 4.73
N ALA A 84 12.40 -9.73 3.47
CA ALA A 84 11.45 -8.86 2.78
C ALA A 84 10.32 -9.67 2.14
N ASN A 85 9.12 -9.10 2.09
CA ASN A 85 8.06 -9.54 1.20
C ASN A 85 7.51 -8.35 0.42
N TRP A 86 7.11 -8.59 -0.82
CA TRP A 86 6.34 -7.64 -1.62
C TRP A 86 4.96 -7.45 -1.00
N ILE A 87 4.58 -6.21 -0.77
CA ILE A 87 3.35 -5.86 -0.05
C ILE A 87 2.42 -4.93 -0.85
N GLY A 88 2.78 -4.61 -2.09
CA GLY A 88 1.94 -3.77 -2.93
C GLY A 88 2.74 -2.96 -3.93
N TYR A 89 2.08 -1.97 -4.51
CA TYR A 89 2.67 -1.12 -5.53
C TYR A 89 2.07 0.29 -5.55
N VAL A 90 2.79 1.20 -6.18
CA VAL A 90 2.31 2.52 -6.57
C VAL A 90 2.21 2.56 -8.08
N ALA A 91 1.10 3.05 -8.60
CA ALA A 91 0.85 3.25 -10.01
C ALA A 91 0.29 4.65 -10.27
N VAL A 92 0.36 5.11 -11.52
CA VAL A 92 -0.22 6.39 -11.95
C VAL A 92 -0.94 6.19 -13.27
N SER A 93 -2.09 6.86 -13.46
CA SER A 93 -2.82 6.81 -14.72
C SER A 93 -1.98 7.38 -15.86
N ASN A 94 -2.09 6.80 -17.06
CA ASN A 94 -1.52 7.35 -18.29
C ASN A 94 -2.39 8.51 -18.83
N ASP A 95 -1.95 9.16 -19.91
CA ASP A 95 -2.62 10.37 -20.41
C ASP A 95 -4.03 10.10 -20.94
N GLU A 96 -4.24 8.95 -21.57
CA GLU A 96 -5.55 8.51 -22.05
C GLU A 96 -6.52 8.30 -20.89
N LYS A 97 -6.08 7.57 -19.86
CA LYS A 97 -6.90 7.30 -18.68
C LYS A 97 -7.13 8.56 -17.85
N SER A 98 -6.14 9.44 -17.72
CA SER A 98 -6.34 10.70 -17.00
C SER A 98 -7.36 11.61 -17.67
N LYS A 99 -7.39 11.66 -19.02
CA LYS A 99 -8.44 12.36 -19.78
C LYS A 99 -9.82 11.76 -19.53
N GLU A 100 -9.92 10.43 -19.50
CA GLU A 100 -11.17 9.73 -19.18
C GLU A 100 -11.65 10.01 -17.75
N LEU A 101 -10.73 10.02 -16.78
CA LEU A 101 -11.03 10.28 -15.36
C LEU A 101 -11.22 11.77 -15.04
N GLY A 102 -10.78 12.67 -15.92
CA GLY A 102 -10.69 14.11 -15.70
C GLY A 102 -9.59 14.50 -14.70
N ARG A 103 -8.66 13.60 -14.36
CA ARG A 103 -7.59 13.82 -13.37
C ARG A 103 -6.45 12.81 -13.51
N ARG A 104 -5.23 13.20 -13.14
CA ARG A 104 -4.11 12.29 -12.90
C ARG A 104 -4.31 11.56 -11.58
N ASP A 105 -4.57 10.27 -11.63
CA ASP A 105 -4.81 9.46 -10.45
C ASP A 105 -3.54 8.68 -10.07
N ILE A 106 -3.02 8.94 -8.87
CA ILE A 106 -1.96 8.15 -8.24
C ILE A 106 -2.63 7.08 -7.40
N VAL A 107 -2.35 5.81 -7.68
CA VAL A 107 -2.88 4.69 -6.90
C VAL A 107 -1.80 4.07 -6.04
N VAL A 108 -2.09 3.87 -4.75
CA VAL A 108 -1.32 3.03 -3.85
C VAL A 108 -2.14 1.78 -3.53
N ALA A 109 -1.73 0.63 -4.05
CA ALA A 109 -2.43 -0.63 -3.84
C ALA A 109 -1.65 -1.51 -2.85
N TRP A 110 -2.31 -1.87 -1.75
CA TRP A 110 -1.75 -2.72 -0.70
C TRP A 110 -2.26 -4.15 -0.81
N ARG A 111 -1.33 -5.10 -0.77
CA ARG A 111 -1.62 -6.54 -0.71
C ARG A 111 -2.13 -6.89 0.69
N GLY A 112 -3.21 -7.67 0.76
CA GLY A 112 -3.62 -8.30 2.01
C GLY A 112 -2.92 -9.63 2.28
N THR A 113 -3.53 -10.45 3.12
CA THR A 113 -3.04 -11.79 3.49
C THR A 113 -3.82 -12.89 2.76
N VAL A 114 -3.16 -14.02 2.51
CA VAL A 114 -3.84 -15.20 1.94
C VAL A 114 -4.34 -16.16 3.00
N THR A 115 -3.61 -16.35 4.09
CA THR A 115 -4.01 -17.20 5.23
C THR A 115 -4.86 -16.38 6.18
N ARG A 116 -6.19 -16.54 6.17
CA ARG A 116 -7.15 -15.49 6.54
C ARG A 116 -7.45 -15.24 8.03
N LEU A 117 -7.04 -16.08 8.99
CA LEU A 117 -7.45 -15.87 10.40
C LEU A 117 -6.30 -15.72 11.39
N GLU A 118 -5.30 -16.61 11.37
CA GLU A 118 -4.20 -16.56 12.33
C GLU A 118 -3.36 -15.27 12.24
N TRP A 119 -3.27 -14.65 11.06
CA TRP A 119 -2.56 -13.39 10.93
C TRP A 119 -3.25 -12.21 11.63
N ILE A 120 -4.59 -12.25 11.79
CA ILE A 120 -5.32 -11.15 12.44
C ILE A 120 -4.97 -11.14 13.92
N THR A 121 -4.94 -12.32 14.54
CA THR A 121 -4.52 -12.47 15.93
C THR A 121 -3.08 -11.97 16.08
N ASP A 122 -2.16 -12.37 15.21
CA ASP A 122 -0.76 -11.93 15.28
C ASP A 122 -0.58 -10.39 15.15
N LEU A 123 -1.48 -9.66 14.47
CA LEU A 123 -1.37 -8.20 14.28
C LEU A 123 -2.17 -7.34 15.25
N MET A 124 -3.22 -7.88 15.86
CA MET A 124 -4.18 -7.11 16.68
C MET A 124 -3.97 -7.31 18.20
N ASP A 125 -2.79 -7.76 18.61
CA ASP A 125 -2.53 -8.08 20.02
C ASP A 125 -2.48 -6.84 20.92
N PHE A 126 -2.00 -5.68 20.42
CA PHE A 126 -1.83 -4.48 21.24
C PHE A 126 -2.11 -3.17 20.49
N LEU A 127 -2.84 -2.27 21.16
CA LEU A 127 -3.06 -0.90 20.71
C LEU A 127 -1.96 0.03 21.24
N LYS A 128 -1.26 0.73 20.34
CA LYS A 128 -0.26 1.75 20.69
C LYS A 128 -0.73 3.16 20.29
N PRO A 129 -0.37 4.22 21.01
CA PRO A 129 -0.61 5.59 20.59
C PRO A 129 -0.01 5.86 19.20
N ILE A 130 -0.78 6.46 18.30
CA ILE A 130 -0.31 6.75 16.93
C ILE A 130 0.89 7.72 16.92
N ALA A 131 1.02 8.56 17.96
CA ALA A 131 2.17 9.43 18.14
C ALA A 131 3.50 8.65 18.27
N GLU A 132 3.46 7.44 18.83
CA GLU A 132 4.63 6.56 18.94
C GLU A 132 4.99 5.93 17.59
N ALA A 133 4.04 5.86 16.65
CA ALA A 133 4.23 5.34 15.30
C ALA A 133 5.01 6.28 14.36
N LYS A 134 5.54 7.41 14.86
CA LYS A 134 6.17 8.48 14.07
C LYS A 134 5.26 9.05 12.95
N ILE A 135 3.95 8.86 13.09
CA ILE A 135 2.92 9.47 12.26
C ILE A 135 2.35 10.62 13.10
N GLY A 136 2.45 11.85 12.57
CA GLY A 136 1.90 13.02 13.24
C GLY A 136 0.39 12.86 13.41
N CYS A 137 -0.11 13.06 14.63
CA CYS A 137 -1.55 13.11 14.88
C CYS A 137 -1.83 14.22 15.90
N PRO A 138 -2.68 15.21 15.58
CA PRO A 138 -3.09 16.25 16.51
C PRO A 138 -3.80 15.72 17.76
N ASN A 139 -4.37 14.51 17.68
CA ASN A 139 -5.13 13.89 18.77
C ASN A 139 -4.33 12.77 19.43
N SER A 140 -3.72 13.06 20.58
CA SER A 140 -2.94 12.10 21.38
C SER A 140 -3.75 10.92 21.92
N GLY A 141 -5.09 10.98 21.89
CA GLY A 141 -5.97 9.90 22.34
C GLY A 141 -6.25 8.81 21.30
N VAL A 142 -5.71 8.93 20.08
CA VAL A 142 -5.87 7.92 19.03
C VAL A 142 -4.87 6.79 19.22
N LYS A 143 -5.38 5.56 19.35
CA LYS A 143 -4.56 4.35 19.35
C LYS A 143 -4.81 3.53 18.09
N VAL A 144 -3.75 2.93 17.58
CA VAL A 144 -3.71 2.12 16.36
C VAL A 144 -3.18 0.73 16.71
N GLU A 145 -3.66 -0.30 16.01
CA GLU A 145 -3.15 -1.66 16.18
C GLU A 145 -1.67 -1.71 15.81
N SER A 146 -0.82 -2.15 16.75
CA SER A 146 0.63 -2.05 16.59
C SER A 146 1.16 -2.86 15.44
N GLY A 147 0.58 -4.02 15.14
CA GLY A 147 1.03 -4.84 14.03
C GLY A 147 0.96 -4.12 12.68
N PHE A 148 -0.09 -3.32 12.44
CA PHE A 148 -0.19 -2.54 11.19
C PHE A 148 0.85 -1.43 11.12
N VAL A 149 1.13 -0.78 12.25
CA VAL A 149 2.19 0.22 12.36
C VAL A 149 3.53 -0.41 12.11
N ASP A 150 3.87 -1.48 12.83
CA ASP A 150 5.16 -2.15 12.72
C ASP A 150 5.38 -2.59 11.26
N LEU A 151 4.36 -3.15 10.60
CA LEU A 151 4.43 -3.52 9.19
C LEU A 151 4.66 -2.35 8.23
N TYR A 152 4.11 -1.19 8.58
CA TYR A 152 4.22 0.02 7.78
C TYR A 152 5.53 0.77 8.01
N THR A 153 6.08 0.76 9.24
CA THR A 153 7.19 1.62 9.66
C THR A 153 8.51 0.90 9.93
N GLU A 154 8.50 -0.41 10.21
CA GLU A 154 9.72 -1.16 10.47
C GLU A 154 10.56 -1.34 9.18
N LYS A 155 11.87 -1.45 9.39
CA LYS A 155 12.85 -1.61 8.31
C LYS A 155 14.02 -2.46 8.77
N GLU A 156 14.73 -3.04 7.82
CA GLU A 156 15.95 -3.81 8.06
C GLU A 156 17.14 -3.06 7.45
N GLU A 157 17.88 -2.34 8.29
CA GLU A 157 19.00 -1.50 7.85
C GLU A 157 20.22 -2.33 7.43
N LYS A 158 20.36 -3.57 7.93
CA LYS A 158 21.53 -4.42 7.70
C LYS A 158 21.15 -5.68 6.93
N GLY A 159 21.77 -5.88 5.77
CA GLY A 159 21.69 -7.15 5.03
C GLY A 159 20.46 -7.32 4.14
N CYS A 160 19.59 -6.31 4.00
CA CYS A 160 18.45 -6.34 3.06
C CYS A 160 18.47 -5.15 2.09
N GLY A 161 18.65 -5.41 0.79
CA GLY A 161 18.58 -4.37 -0.24
C GLY A 161 17.18 -3.79 -0.48
N TYR A 162 16.13 -4.52 -0.09
CA TYR A 162 14.73 -4.17 -0.36
C TYR A 162 14.06 -3.43 0.81
N CYS A 163 14.42 -3.76 2.04
CA CYS A 163 13.81 -3.20 3.25
C CYS A 163 14.74 -2.25 4.01
N ARG A 164 15.77 -1.69 3.34
CA ARG A 164 16.56 -0.58 3.90
C ARG A 164 15.69 0.63 4.24
N PHE A 165 14.59 0.79 3.52
CA PHE A 165 13.53 1.76 3.80
C PHE A 165 12.25 1.00 4.16
N SER A 166 11.51 1.53 5.11
CA SER A 166 10.18 1.04 5.50
C SER A 166 9.17 1.17 4.35
N ALA A 167 8.06 0.45 4.44
CA ALA A 167 6.98 0.58 3.47
C ALA A 167 6.43 2.01 3.42
N ARG A 168 6.34 2.67 4.58
CA ARG A 168 6.01 4.09 4.73
C ARG A 168 6.96 4.98 3.93
N GLU A 169 8.27 4.89 4.18
CA GLU A 169 9.26 5.72 3.47
C GLU A 169 9.19 5.50 1.95
N GLN A 170 8.95 4.26 1.49
CA GLN A 170 8.79 3.94 0.07
C GLN A 170 7.56 4.59 -0.55
N VAL A 171 6.40 4.56 0.13
CA VAL A 171 5.17 5.23 -0.33
C VAL A 171 5.34 6.74 -0.32
N MET A 172 5.84 7.31 0.77
CA MET A 172 6.00 8.76 0.90
C MET A 172 6.95 9.33 -0.16
N ALA A 173 8.07 8.65 -0.42
CA ALA A 173 9.00 9.07 -1.46
C ALA A 173 8.38 9.04 -2.86
N GLU A 174 7.59 8.00 -3.16
CA GLU A 174 7.01 7.85 -4.50
C GLU A 174 5.82 8.76 -4.73
N VAL A 175 4.93 8.89 -3.75
CA VAL A 175 3.80 9.83 -3.82
C VAL A 175 4.34 11.25 -3.97
N LYS A 176 5.35 11.65 -3.19
CA LYS A 176 6.02 12.94 -3.33
C LYS A 176 6.57 13.15 -4.74
N ARG A 177 7.31 12.17 -5.26
CA ARG A 177 7.88 12.26 -6.61
C ARG A 177 6.82 12.44 -7.68
N LEU A 178 5.68 11.77 -7.54
CA LEU A 178 4.56 11.86 -8.49
C LEU A 178 3.79 13.18 -8.34
N THR A 179 3.53 13.64 -7.12
CA THR A 179 2.88 14.93 -6.88
C THR A 179 3.74 16.10 -7.34
N GLU A 180 5.07 16.04 -7.17
CA GLU A 180 5.99 17.04 -7.73
C GLU A 180 6.04 16.99 -9.25
N ARG A 181 6.04 15.79 -9.84
CA ARG A 181 6.11 15.61 -11.30
C ARG A 181 4.87 16.14 -12.01
N PHE A 182 3.68 15.87 -11.47
CA PHE A 182 2.41 16.18 -12.15
C PHE A 182 1.68 17.39 -11.54
N GLY A 183 2.02 17.83 -10.33
CA GLY A 183 1.32 18.88 -9.61
C GLY A 183 1.55 20.30 -10.14
N GLY A 184 2.53 20.50 -11.02
CA GLY A 184 2.74 21.75 -11.74
C GLY A 184 1.89 21.89 -13.02
N ALA A 185 1.17 20.84 -13.43
CA ALA A 185 0.30 20.89 -14.59
C ALA A 185 -1.08 21.48 -14.25
N GLU A 186 -1.78 22.03 -15.26
CA GLU A 186 -3.20 22.42 -15.15
C GLU A 186 -4.12 21.21 -14.91
N GLU A 187 -3.61 19.99 -15.11
CA GLU A 187 -4.34 18.76 -14.83
C GLU A 187 -4.67 18.63 -13.33
N GLU A 188 -5.92 18.26 -13.03
CA GLU A 188 -6.35 17.90 -11.68
C GLU A 188 -5.69 16.59 -11.24
N MET A 189 -5.50 16.41 -9.94
CA MET A 189 -4.84 15.22 -9.39
C MET A 189 -5.70 14.53 -8.33
N SER A 190 -5.50 13.23 -8.14
CA SER A 190 -5.98 12.50 -6.96
C SER A 190 -4.95 11.51 -6.46
N ILE A 191 -5.01 11.20 -5.17
CA ILE A 191 -4.32 10.08 -4.55
C ILE A 191 -5.38 9.09 -4.09
N THR A 192 -5.41 7.93 -4.71
CA THR A 192 -6.32 6.85 -4.35
C THR A 192 -5.54 5.71 -3.70
N ILE A 193 -6.04 5.18 -2.59
CA ILE A 193 -5.38 4.12 -1.85
C ILE A 193 -6.36 2.97 -1.72
N THR A 194 -5.91 1.76 -1.99
CA THR A 194 -6.80 0.61 -1.99
C THR A 194 -6.14 -0.63 -1.39
N GLY A 195 -6.97 -1.49 -0.84
CA GLY A 195 -6.51 -2.79 -0.36
C GLY A 195 -7.66 -3.62 0.20
N HIS A 196 -7.45 -4.94 0.19
CA HIS A 196 -8.36 -5.91 0.78
C HIS A 196 -7.75 -6.53 2.04
N SER A 197 -8.56 -6.81 3.06
CA SER A 197 -8.14 -7.47 4.30
C SER A 197 -7.03 -6.69 5.01
N LEU A 198 -5.84 -7.26 5.27
CA LEU A 198 -4.69 -6.48 5.76
C LEU A 198 -4.37 -5.27 4.88
N GLY A 199 -4.48 -5.41 3.56
CA GLY A 199 -4.23 -4.31 2.63
C GLY A 199 -5.17 -3.14 2.87
N SER A 200 -6.41 -3.41 3.32
CA SER A 200 -7.35 -2.36 3.72
C SER A 200 -6.87 -1.61 4.97
N ALA A 201 -6.25 -2.31 5.93
CA ALA A 201 -5.74 -1.65 7.14
C ALA A 201 -4.58 -0.71 6.80
N LEU A 202 -3.66 -1.18 5.96
CA LEU A 202 -2.55 -0.37 5.44
C LEU A 202 -3.04 0.78 4.55
N ALA A 203 -4.11 0.58 3.78
CA ALA A 203 -4.69 1.62 2.95
C ALA A 203 -5.24 2.78 3.79
N VAL A 204 -5.96 2.47 4.88
CA VAL A 204 -6.45 3.47 5.83
C VAL A 204 -5.29 4.16 6.55
N LEU A 205 -4.32 3.40 7.05
CA LEU A 205 -3.17 3.94 7.78
C LEU A 205 -2.33 4.88 6.91
N SER A 206 -2.01 4.47 5.68
CA SER A 206 -1.24 5.29 4.74
C SER A 206 -2.01 6.50 4.23
N GLY A 207 -3.33 6.40 4.03
CA GLY A 207 -4.17 7.54 3.68
C GLY A 207 -4.21 8.61 4.77
N PHE A 208 -4.34 8.18 6.02
CA PHE A 208 -4.23 9.06 7.16
C PHE A 208 -2.85 9.73 7.22
N ASP A 209 -1.77 8.96 7.12
CA ASP A 209 -0.40 9.47 7.18
C ASP A 209 -0.09 10.47 6.04
N ILE A 210 -0.55 10.21 4.81
CA ILE A 210 -0.39 11.13 3.67
C ILE A 210 -1.10 12.47 3.94
N ALA A 211 -2.30 12.43 4.49
CA ALA A 211 -3.07 13.63 4.81
C ALA A 211 -2.45 14.43 5.96
N GLU A 212 -2.06 13.76 7.05
CA GLU A 212 -1.50 14.42 8.24
C GLU A 212 -0.08 14.97 8.01
N THR A 213 0.72 14.29 7.20
CA THR A 213 2.05 14.80 6.81
C THR A 213 1.98 15.93 5.77
N GLY A 214 0.78 16.20 5.22
CA GLY A 214 0.57 17.22 4.20
C GLY A 214 1.21 16.87 2.86
N LEU A 215 1.49 15.59 2.59
CA LEU A 215 2.12 15.16 1.35
C LEU A 215 1.21 15.37 0.13
N ASN A 216 -0.09 15.47 0.37
CA ASN A 216 -1.09 15.83 -0.63
C ASN A 216 -1.22 17.35 -0.85
N ARG A 217 -0.32 18.19 -0.30
CA ARG A 217 -0.29 19.62 -0.56
C ARG A 217 0.79 19.93 -1.59
N LEU A 218 0.39 20.51 -2.72
CA LEU A 218 1.30 20.93 -3.78
C LEU A 218 2.02 22.23 -3.39
N GLY A 219 3.14 22.53 -4.07
CA GLY A 219 3.93 23.74 -3.82
C GLY A 219 3.16 25.05 -4.04
N ASN A 220 2.09 25.03 -4.85
CA ASN A 220 1.19 26.16 -5.07
C ASN A 220 0.06 26.26 -4.02
N GLY A 221 0.06 25.41 -2.99
CA GLY A 221 -0.94 25.37 -1.92
C GLY A 221 -2.20 24.56 -2.25
N ARG A 222 -2.40 24.11 -3.50
CA ARG A 222 -3.54 23.25 -3.89
C ARG A 222 -3.47 21.93 -3.14
N LEU A 223 -4.62 21.50 -2.62
CA LEU A 223 -4.76 20.24 -1.91
C LEU A 223 -5.23 19.15 -2.88
N VAL A 224 -4.46 18.08 -3.00
CA VAL A 224 -4.82 16.88 -3.75
C VAL A 224 -5.75 16.02 -2.90
N PRO A 225 -6.94 15.64 -3.38
CA PRO A 225 -7.83 14.74 -2.64
C PRO A 225 -7.18 13.37 -2.42
N VAL A 226 -7.30 12.87 -1.18
CA VAL A 226 -6.90 11.50 -0.80
C VAL A 226 -8.17 10.68 -0.57
N CYS A 227 -8.31 9.58 -1.30
CA CYS A 227 -9.46 8.68 -1.19
C CYS A 227 -8.99 7.26 -0.85
N VAL A 228 -9.74 6.57 0.02
CA VAL A 228 -9.44 5.18 0.41
C VAL A 228 -10.58 4.26 0.03
N PHE A 229 -10.29 3.26 -0.81
CA PHE A 229 -11.20 2.16 -1.14
C PHE A 229 -10.76 0.90 -0.40
N SER A 230 -11.39 0.66 0.75
CA SER A 230 -11.14 -0.47 1.64
C SER A 230 -12.12 -1.61 1.41
N PHE A 231 -11.60 -2.85 1.33
CA PHE A 231 -12.41 -4.05 1.16
C PHE A 231 -12.17 -5.04 2.30
N SER A 232 -13.22 -5.39 3.05
CA SER A 232 -13.18 -6.42 4.12
C SER A 232 -12.01 -6.26 5.11
N GLY A 233 -11.68 -5.01 5.47
CA GLY A 233 -10.58 -4.69 6.38
C GLY A 233 -10.93 -4.88 7.86
N PRO A 234 -9.93 -5.20 8.71
CA PRO A 234 -10.10 -5.15 10.15
C PRO A 234 -10.20 -3.70 10.65
N ARG A 235 -10.59 -3.52 11.91
CA ARG A 235 -10.52 -2.20 12.57
C ARG A 235 -9.06 -1.82 12.76
N VAL A 236 -8.70 -0.60 12.36
CA VAL A 236 -7.30 -0.10 12.37
C VAL A 236 -6.98 0.66 13.65
N ALA A 237 -7.94 1.44 14.14
CA ALA A 237 -7.74 2.34 15.28
C ALA A 237 -8.99 2.41 16.15
N ARG A 238 -8.82 2.82 17.40
CA ARG A 238 -9.90 3.14 18.34
C ARG A 238 -9.61 4.47 19.03
N LYS A 239 -10.68 5.22 19.29
CA LYS A 239 -10.67 6.36 20.20
C LYS A 239 -11.12 5.85 21.56
N LEU A 240 -10.35 6.10 22.62
CA LEU A 240 -10.85 5.84 23.97
C LEU A 240 -12.01 6.81 24.26
N ALA A 241 -13.07 6.29 24.89
CA ALA A 241 -14.05 7.14 25.54
C ALA A 241 -13.32 7.95 26.63
N LYS A 242 -13.63 9.25 26.72
CA LYS A 242 -13.14 10.10 27.81
C LYS A 242 -13.63 9.60 29.15
#